data_AF-A0A7C5K8Z7-F1
#
_entry.id   AF-A0A7C5K8Z7-F1
#
_cell.length_a   1.000
_cell.length_b   1.000
_cell.length_c   1.000
_cell.angle_alpha   90.00
_cell.angle_beta   90.00
_cell.angle_gamma   90.00
#
_symmetry.space_group_name_H-M   'P 1'
#
loop_
_entity.id
_entity.type
_entity.pdbx_description
1 polymer ?
#
loop_
_entity_poly.entity_id
_entity_poly.type
_entity_poly.pdbx_seq_one_letter_code
_entity_poly.pdbx_strand_id
1 'polypeptide(L)'
;PTGAISPFTIEEKIAKPIRIGSAVIDPSRCLPYAYGTPCIVCEEMCPTSPKSIYFEEKEIFVRGEKKVIKQPKVDLKYCNGCGICENKCPIQSYPAIYVISAGETREPSNKILL
;
A
#
# COMPACT_ATOMS: atom_id res chain seq x y z
N PRO A 1 28.73 -17.65 1.05
CA PRO A 1 27.74 -16.58 0.76
C PRO A 1 26.92 -16.26 2.02
N THR A 2 26.49 -15.01 2.21
CA THR A 2 25.86 -14.53 3.45
C THR A 2 24.42 -15.00 3.68
N GLY A 3 23.83 -15.76 2.74
CA GLY A 3 22.41 -16.16 2.80
C GLY A 3 21.43 -15.04 2.43
N ALA A 4 21.90 -13.91 1.91
CA ALA A 4 21.05 -12.75 1.57
C ALA A 4 20.04 -13.01 0.43
N ILE A 5 20.32 -13.96 -0.46
CA ILE A 5 19.42 -14.38 -1.54
C ILE A 5 19.24 -15.89 -1.43
N SER A 6 18.04 -16.30 -1.03
CA SER A 6 17.65 -17.72 -1.00
C SER A 6 17.16 -18.18 -2.38
N PRO A 7 17.55 -19.37 -2.85
CA PRO A 7 16.95 -19.95 -4.04
C PRO A 7 15.49 -20.32 -3.75
N PHE A 8 14.61 -20.11 -4.74
CA PHE A 8 13.22 -20.52 -4.70
C PHE A 8 12.86 -21.24 -5.99
N THR A 9 12.13 -22.34 -5.90
CA THR A 9 11.58 -23.03 -7.06
C THR A 9 10.43 -22.23 -7.68
N ILE A 10 10.01 -22.61 -8.88
CA ILE A 10 8.88 -21.96 -9.56
C ILE A 10 7.59 -22.24 -8.76
N GLU A 11 7.43 -23.46 -8.26
CA GLU A 11 6.28 -23.89 -7.46
C GLU A 11 6.17 -23.07 -6.17
N GLU A 12 7.29 -22.83 -5.48
CA GLU A 12 7.33 -22.01 -4.27
C GLU A 12 6.91 -20.56 -4.53
N LYS A 13 7.38 -19.97 -5.64
CA LYS A 13 7.01 -18.60 -6.02
C LYS A 13 5.53 -18.46 -6.35
N ILE A 14 4.93 -19.50 -6.92
CA ILE A 14 3.49 -19.53 -7.23
C ILE A 14 2.68 -19.75 -5.96
N ALA A 15 3.08 -20.70 -5.10
CA ALA A 15 2.35 -21.05 -3.88
C ALA A 15 2.43 -19.97 -2.80
N LYS A 16 3.58 -19.29 -2.68
CA LYS A 16 3.81 -18.18 -1.75
C LYS A 16 4.47 -17.01 -2.49
N PRO A 17 3.66 -16.05 -2.98
CA PRO A 17 4.19 -14.84 -3.58
C PRO A 17 5.15 -14.13 -2.62
N ILE A 18 6.34 -13.82 -3.13
CA ILE A 18 7.38 -13.14 -2.36
C ILE A 18 6.94 -11.70 -2.11
N ARG A 19 6.80 -11.34 -0.84
CA ARG A 19 6.56 -9.95 -0.40
C ARG A 19 7.88 -9.33 -0.01
N ILE A 20 8.23 -8.22 -0.65
CA ILE A 20 9.43 -7.45 -0.32
C ILE A 20 9.15 -6.36 0.73
N GLY A 21 7.88 -6.12 1.05
CA GLY A 21 7.42 -5.18 2.05
C GLY A 21 5.91 -5.03 2.00
N SER A 22 5.39 -4.07 2.76
CA SER A 22 3.96 -3.77 2.87
C SER A 22 3.71 -2.29 2.66
N ALA A 23 2.76 -1.94 1.80
CA ALA A 23 2.34 -0.56 1.63
C ALA A 23 1.45 -0.12 2.80
N VAL A 24 1.72 1.06 3.36
CA VAL A 24 0.93 1.69 4.42
C VAL A 24 0.58 3.12 4.03
N ILE A 25 -0.63 3.54 4.37
CA ILE A 25 -1.11 4.90 4.09
C ILE A 25 -0.96 5.73 5.37
N ASP A 26 -0.47 6.95 5.23
CA ASP A 26 -0.51 7.98 6.27
C ASP A 26 -1.73 8.90 6.04
N PRO A 27 -2.78 8.78 6.86
CA PRO A 27 -3.97 9.60 6.74
C PRO A 27 -3.71 11.11 6.95
N SER A 28 -2.64 11.50 7.65
CA SER A 28 -2.32 12.91 7.89
C SER A 28 -1.82 13.64 6.64
N ARG A 29 -1.39 12.90 5.60
CA ARG A 29 -0.83 13.44 4.36
C ARG A 29 -1.65 13.09 3.11
N CYS A 30 -2.40 11.99 3.16
CA CYS A 30 -3.12 11.48 2.01
C CYS A 30 -4.26 12.43 1.61
N LEU A 31 -4.33 12.84 0.34
CA LEU A 31 -5.27 13.86 -0.15
C LEU A 31 -6.75 13.56 0.22
N PRO A 32 -7.27 12.33 0.06
CA PRO A 32 -8.64 12.01 0.46
C PRO A 32 -8.87 11.97 1.98
N TYR A 33 -7.82 11.71 2.76
CA TYR A 33 -7.91 11.67 4.22
C TYR A 33 -7.74 13.05 4.86
N ALA A 34 -6.65 13.76 4.54
CA ALA A 34 -6.26 15.01 5.18
C ALA A 34 -7.02 16.23 4.64
N TYR A 35 -7.31 16.25 3.34
CA TYR A 35 -7.85 17.43 2.66
C TYR A 35 -9.21 17.19 2.00
N GLY A 36 -9.77 15.98 2.11
CA GLY A 36 -11.01 15.61 1.44
C GLY A 36 -10.97 15.80 -0.08
N THR A 37 -9.78 15.70 -0.67
CA THR A 37 -9.55 15.92 -2.11
C THR A 37 -9.48 14.56 -2.81
N PRO A 38 -10.26 14.31 -3.88
CA PRO A 38 -10.24 13.03 -4.58
C PRO A 38 -8.85 12.71 -5.16
N CYS A 39 -8.39 11.47 -4.97
CA CYS A 39 -7.15 10.96 -5.55
C CYS A 39 -7.24 9.45 -5.71
N ILE A 40 -6.97 8.95 -6.92
CA ILE A 40 -7.07 7.52 -7.27
C ILE A 40 -5.73 6.88 -7.66
N VAL A 41 -4.65 7.67 -7.73
CA VAL A 41 -3.38 7.31 -8.36
C VAL A 41 -2.77 6.01 -7.83
N CYS A 42 -2.83 5.78 -6.51
CA CYS A 42 -2.24 4.59 -5.90
C CYS A 42 -2.92 3.28 -6.34
N GLU A 43 -4.24 3.29 -6.55
CA GLU A 43 -4.99 2.15 -7.06
C GLU A 43 -4.73 1.92 -8.55
N GLU A 44 -4.81 2.99 -9.36
CA GLU A 44 -4.56 2.92 -10.81
C GLU A 44 -3.18 2.33 -11.11
N MET A 45 -2.16 2.75 -10.36
CA MET A 45 -0.78 2.33 -10.57
C MET A 45 -0.43 1.00 -9.87
N CYS A 46 -1.32 0.44 -9.05
CA CYS A 46 -1.05 -0.84 -8.39
C CYS A 46 -1.00 -1.97 -9.43
N PRO A 47 0.11 -2.72 -9.57
CA PRO A 47 0.25 -3.71 -10.64
C PRO A 47 -0.36 -5.08 -10.29
N THR A 48 -0.85 -5.27 -9.07
CA THR A 48 -1.31 -6.58 -8.60
C THR A 48 -2.67 -6.94 -9.22
N SER A 49 -2.90 -8.23 -9.42
CA SER A 49 -4.20 -8.78 -9.82
C SER A 49 -4.62 -9.87 -8.82
N PRO A 50 -5.65 -9.65 -7.99
CA PRO A 50 -6.45 -8.42 -7.89
C PRO A 50 -5.63 -7.22 -7.35
N LYS A 51 -6.16 -6.00 -7.55
CA LYS A 51 -5.57 -4.77 -7.03
C LYS A 51 -5.48 -4.85 -5.51
N SER A 52 -4.31 -4.55 -4.96
CA SER A 52 -4.07 -4.54 -3.51
C SER A 52 -4.46 -3.22 -2.85
N ILE A 53 -4.83 -2.22 -3.64
CA ILE A 53 -5.33 -0.95 -3.17
C ILE A 53 -6.75 -0.80 -3.71
N TYR A 54 -7.67 -0.41 -2.84
CA TYR A 54 -9.09 -0.22 -3.14
C TYR A 54 -9.64 0.99 -2.39
N PHE A 55 -10.87 1.41 -2.69
CA PHE A 55 -11.49 2.57 -2.05
C PHE A 55 -12.72 2.20 -1.24
N GLU A 56 -12.87 2.88 -0.11
CA GLU A 56 -14.10 2.91 0.68
C GLU A 56 -14.71 4.32 0.60
N GLU A 57 -16.02 4.41 0.41
CA GLU A 57 -16.72 5.68 0.45
C GLU A 57 -16.96 6.11 1.90
N LYS A 58 -16.62 7.36 2.21
CA LYS A 58 -16.80 7.93 3.55
C LYS A 58 -17.38 9.34 3.47
N GLU A 59 -18.41 9.59 4.26
CA GLU A 59 -18.92 10.95 4.47
C GLU A 59 -17.95 11.70 5.40
N ILE A 60 -17.46 12.84 4.94
CA ILE A 60 -16.59 13.75 5.68
C ILE A 60 -17.14 15.17 5.63
N PHE A 61 -16.77 15.99 6.61
CA PHE A 61 -17.05 17.42 6.60
C PHE A 61 -15.83 18.20 6.14
N VAL A 62 -15.95 18.94 5.04
CA VAL A 62 -14.90 19.80 4.50
C VAL A 62 -15.43 21.21 4.46
N ARG A 63 -14.83 22.13 5.25
CA ARG A 63 -15.24 23.54 5.31
C ARG A 63 -16.73 23.75 5.62
N GLY A 64 -17.30 22.91 6.48
CA GLY A 64 -18.72 22.98 6.87
C GLY A 64 -19.70 22.27 5.91
N GLU A 65 -19.22 21.76 4.77
CA GLU A 65 -20.04 20.99 3.82
C GLU A 65 -19.80 19.49 3.99
N LYS A 66 -20.89 18.70 3.95
CA LYS A 66 -20.80 17.24 3.86
C LYS A 66 -20.40 16.82 2.45
N LYS A 67 -19.40 15.95 2.34
CA LYS A 67 -18.94 15.37 1.07
C LYS A 67 -18.67 13.88 1.25
N VAL A 68 -19.03 13.10 0.24
CA VAL A 68 -18.62 11.69 0.15
C VAL A 68 -17.29 11.63 -0.59
N ILE A 69 -16.27 11.09 0.08
CA ILE A 69 -14.92 10.94 -0.48
C ILE A 69 -14.52 9.47 -0.52
N LYS A 70 -13.80 9.08 -1.56
CA LYS A 70 -13.20 7.74 -1.67
C LYS A 70 -11.87 7.72 -0.93
N GLN A 71 -11.80 6.99 0.18
CA GLN A 71 -10.58 6.85 0.97
C GLN A 71 -9.86 5.54 0.62
N PRO A 72 -8.57 5.57 0.25
CA PRO A 72 -7.84 4.38 -0.15
C PRO A 72 -7.55 3.47 1.05
N LYS A 73 -7.59 2.16 0.82
CA LYS A 73 -7.19 1.09 1.74
C LYS A 73 -6.19 0.17 1.04
N VAL A 74 -5.33 -0.47 1.82
CA VAL A 74 -4.39 -1.49 1.33
C VAL A 74 -4.82 -2.85 1.86
N ASP A 75 -5.07 -3.79 0.95
CA ASP A 75 -5.20 -5.21 1.25
C ASP A 75 -3.82 -5.87 1.21
N LEU A 76 -3.28 -6.13 2.40
CA LEU A 76 -1.97 -6.76 2.59
C LEU A 76 -1.92 -8.21 2.08
N LYS A 77 -3.08 -8.84 1.84
CA LYS A 77 -3.13 -10.17 1.23
C LYS A 77 -2.59 -10.13 -0.20
N TYR A 78 -2.87 -9.07 -0.95
CA TYR A 78 -2.44 -8.94 -2.35
C TYR A 78 -1.22 -8.03 -2.52
N CYS A 79 -0.94 -7.15 -1.56
CA CYS A 79 0.23 -6.27 -1.61
C CYS A 79 1.53 -7.09 -1.59
N ASN A 80 2.44 -6.77 -2.52
CA ASN A 80 3.77 -7.38 -2.59
C ASN A 80 4.91 -6.42 -2.19
N GLY A 81 4.61 -5.16 -1.90
CA GLY A 81 5.60 -4.15 -1.51
C GLY A 81 6.41 -3.56 -2.67
N CYS A 82 5.94 -3.62 -3.93
CA CYS A 82 6.68 -3.13 -5.10
C CYS A 82 7.03 -1.62 -5.12
N GLY A 83 6.42 -0.79 -4.26
CA GLY A 83 6.75 0.64 -4.14
C GLY A 83 6.23 1.55 -5.26
N ILE A 84 5.51 1.03 -6.26
CA ILE A 84 4.98 1.89 -7.34
C ILE A 84 4.01 2.95 -6.79
N CYS A 85 3.16 2.59 -5.83
CA CYS A 85 2.23 3.54 -5.21
C CYS A 85 2.95 4.66 -4.45
N GLU A 86 4.08 4.36 -3.81
CA GLU A 86 4.94 5.35 -3.14
C GLU A 86 5.58 6.29 -4.17
N ASN A 87 6.17 5.75 -5.23
CA ASN A 87 6.80 6.53 -6.30
C ASN A 87 5.81 7.45 -7.03
N LYS A 88 4.57 6.99 -7.21
CA LYS A 88 3.53 7.73 -7.94
C LYS A 88 2.65 8.60 -7.05
N CYS A 89 2.90 8.62 -5.74
CA CYS A 89 2.17 9.49 -4.84
C CYS A 89 2.40 10.96 -5.23
N PRO A 90 1.36 11.78 -5.43
CA PRO A 90 1.53 13.19 -5.83
C PRO A 90 2.08 14.08 -4.72
N ILE A 91 2.20 13.59 -3.48
CA ILE A 91 2.79 14.33 -2.35
C ILE A 91 4.32 14.28 -2.46
N GLN A 92 4.93 15.45 -2.73
CA GLN A 92 6.35 15.54 -3.14
C GLN A 92 7.38 15.30 -2.03
N SER A 93 7.14 15.74 -0.79
CA SER A 93 8.16 15.65 0.27
C SER A 93 8.20 14.27 0.91
N TYR A 94 7.06 13.85 1.47
CA TYR A 94 6.90 12.54 2.09
C TYR A 94 5.63 11.90 1.54
N PRO A 95 5.74 10.87 0.68
CA PRO A 95 4.60 10.18 0.10
C PRO A 95 3.57 9.77 1.16
N ALA A 96 2.30 10.02 0.87
CA ALA A 96 1.21 9.65 1.78
C ALA A 96 0.92 8.14 1.81
N ILE A 97 1.55 7.38 0.92
CA ILE A 97 1.60 5.92 0.94
C ILE A 97 3.06 5.52 0.73
N TYR A 98 3.57 4.62 1.57
CA TYR A 98 4.97 4.20 1.53
C TYR A 98 5.09 2.73 1.93
N VAL A 99 6.20 2.09 1.55
CA VAL A 99 6.48 0.69 1.83
C VAL A 99 7.35 0.56 3.08
N ILE A 100 6.91 -0.30 4.00
CA ILE A 100 7.69 -0.72 5.17
C ILE A 100 8.15 -2.16 5.01
N SER A 101 9.24 -2.53 5.70
CA SER A 101 9.75 -3.91 5.71
C SER A 101 8.85 -4.87 6.50
N ALA A 102 7.98 -4.38 7.39
CA ALA A 102 7.09 -5.23 8.15
C ALA A 102 6.17 -6.04 7.21
N GLY A 103 6.07 -7.35 7.45
CA GLY A 103 5.33 -8.30 6.61
C GLY A 103 6.11 -8.84 5.41
N GLU A 104 7.39 -8.51 5.26
CA GLU A 104 8.22 -9.07 4.19
C GLU A 104 8.57 -10.54 4.41
N THR A 105 8.87 -11.25 3.32
CA THR A 105 9.15 -12.69 3.34
C THR A 105 10.54 -13.04 3.87
N ARG A 106 11.50 -12.10 3.82
CA ARG A 106 12.90 -12.34 4.21
C ARG A 106 13.10 -12.48 5.72
N GLU A 107 12.28 -11.79 6.51
CA GLU A 107 12.37 -11.79 7.97
C GLU A 107 10.99 -12.12 8.58
N PRO A 108 10.67 -13.40 8.81
CA PRO A 108 9.38 -13.82 9.33
C PRO A 108 9.03 -13.27 10.71
N SER A 109 10.01 -12.79 11.49
CA SER A 109 9.74 -12.16 12.80
C SER A 109 9.26 -10.70 12.67
N ASN A 110 9.58 -10.02 11.57
CA ASN A 110 9.18 -8.63 11.31
C ASN A 110 7.73 -8.57 10.79
N LYS A 111 6.76 -8.88 11.65
CA LYS A 111 5.34 -8.99 11.28
C LYS A 111 4.59 -7.66 11.48
N ILE A 112 3.53 -7.46 10.69
CA ILE A 112 2.52 -6.44 10.98
C ILE A 112 1.57 -7.02 12.03
N LEU A 113 1.41 -6.31 13.15
CA LEU A 113 0.39 -6.61 14.16
C LEU A 113 -0.91 -5.97 13.68
N LEU A 114 -1.85 -6.80 13.21
CA LEU A 114 -3.19 -6.41 12.77
C LEU A 114 -4.23 -6.87 13.79
#